data_AF-A0A8T0FDW3-F1
#
_entry.id   AF-A0A8T0FDW3-F1
#
_cell.length_a   1.000
_cell.length_b   1.000
_cell.length_c   1.000
_cell.angle_alpha   90.00
_cell.angle_beta   90.00
_cell.angle_gamma   90.00
#
_symmetry.space_group_name_H-M   'P 1'
#
loop_
_entity.id
_entity.type
_entity.pdbx_description
1 polymer ?
#
loop_
_entity_poly.entity_id
_entity_poly.type
_entity_poly.pdbx_seq_one_letter_code
_entity_poly.pdbx_strand_id
1 'polypeptide(L)'
;MSSFQNNQRETMHPFLGIVQGANGNEIKYIVEKVIFHLPDSYPDPKRIKEKPPFILSESTSQNVSIEIEVYFCKEAKLKKVNYIYDICINDDEVNALWTKNLMFPNPSKEFEKKLLLAGGPGDYVSSSTIKSEEPQIL
;
A
#
# COMPACT_ATOMS: atom_id res chain seq x y z
N MET A 1 -7.03 -46.16 -27.89
CA MET A 1 -5.92 -45.19 -28.02
C MET A 1 -6.23 -44.06 -27.06
N SER A 2 -5.48 -44.00 -25.97
CA SER A 2 -5.74 -43.14 -24.82
C SER A 2 -5.51 -41.67 -25.16
N SER A 3 -6.53 -40.87 -24.94
CA SER A 3 -6.43 -39.41 -24.89
C SER A 3 -5.59 -39.02 -23.68
N PHE A 4 -4.36 -38.59 -23.91
CA PHE A 4 -3.53 -37.94 -22.90
C PHE A 4 -4.19 -36.61 -22.54
N GLN A 5 -4.92 -36.59 -21.43
CA GLN A 5 -5.28 -35.33 -20.80
C GLN A 5 -3.98 -34.66 -20.36
N ASN A 6 -3.71 -33.50 -20.96
CA ASN A 6 -2.57 -32.66 -20.64
C ASN A 6 -2.79 -32.14 -19.22
N ASN A 7 -2.26 -32.85 -18.22
CA ASN A 7 -2.36 -32.47 -16.82
C ASN A 7 -1.30 -31.40 -16.56
N GLN A 8 -1.54 -30.18 -17.06
CA GLN A 8 -0.80 -29.00 -16.64
C GLN A 8 -1.12 -28.83 -15.16
N ARG A 9 -0.18 -29.16 -14.28
CA ARG A 9 -0.30 -28.86 -12.85
C ARG A 9 -0.39 -27.34 -12.77
N GLU A 10 -1.50 -26.81 -12.29
CA GLU A 10 -1.61 -25.39 -11.97
C GLU A 10 -0.47 -25.03 -11.01
N THR A 11 0.50 -24.26 -11.50
CA THR A 11 1.64 -23.84 -10.70
C THR A 11 1.19 -22.70 -9.81
N MET A 12 1.43 -22.81 -8.50
CA MET A 12 1.20 -21.70 -7.59
C MET A 12 2.43 -20.81 -7.56
N HIS A 13 2.22 -19.52 -7.82
CA HIS A 13 3.23 -18.47 -7.82
C HIS A 13 3.14 -17.69 -6.51
N PRO A 14 4.22 -17.65 -5.70
CA PRO A 14 4.22 -16.87 -4.47
C PRO A 14 4.29 -15.37 -4.77
N PHE A 15 3.64 -14.56 -3.94
CA PHE A 15 3.78 -13.10 -3.96
C PHE A 15 3.83 -12.53 -2.54
N LEU A 16 4.40 -11.32 -2.43
CA LEU A 16 4.56 -10.61 -1.17
C LEU A 16 4.05 -9.18 -1.30
N GLY A 17 2.98 -8.84 -0.57
CA GLY A 17 2.51 -7.47 -0.42
C GLY A 17 3.18 -6.82 0.78
N ILE A 18 3.98 -5.77 0.57
CA ILE A 18 4.66 -5.02 1.64
C ILE A 18 4.18 -3.56 1.61
N VAL A 19 3.75 -3.05 2.77
CA VAL A 19 3.56 -1.62 3.00
C VAL A 19 4.61 -1.14 4.01
N GLN A 20 5.53 -0.29 3.56
CA GLN A 20 6.63 0.23 4.38
C GLN A 20 7.00 1.66 4.00
N GLY A 21 7.71 2.35 4.89
CA GLY A 21 8.27 3.66 4.58
C GLY A 21 9.42 3.58 3.58
N ALA A 22 9.57 4.63 2.77
CA ALA A 22 10.75 4.79 1.92
C ALA A 22 12.03 4.78 2.77
N ASN A 23 13.12 4.25 2.23
CA ASN A 23 14.44 4.20 2.87
C ASN A 23 14.46 3.58 4.28
N GLY A 24 13.52 2.68 4.59
CA GLY A 24 13.43 2.04 5.91
C GLY A 24 12.80 2.90 7.00
N ASN A 25 12.21 4.05 6.65
CA ASN A 25 11.54 4.92 7.61
C ASN A 25 10.36 4.21 8.29
N GLU A 26 10.21 4.45 9.59
CA GLU A 26 9.20 3.81 10.42
C GLU A 26 7.81 4.47 10.25
N ILE A 27 6.99 3.98 9.33
CA ILE A 27 5.64 4.54 9.09
C ILE A 27 4.62 4.22 10.20
N LYS A 28 5.00 3.44 11.21
CA LYS A 28 4.14 3.08 12.36
C LYS A 28 3.65 4.29 13.16
N TYR A 29 4.35 5.43 13.07
CA TYR A 29 3.93 6.67 13.73
C TYR A 29 2.71 7.30 13.06
N ILE A 30 2.53 7.09 11.75
CA ILE A 30 1.46 7.71 10.96
C ILE A 30 0.40 6.69 10.50
N VAL A 31 0.74 5.41 10.40
CA VAL A 31 -0.17 4.32 9.99
C VAL A 31 -0.72 3.59 11.21
N GLU A 32 -2.04 3.54 11.32
CA GLU A 32 -2.78 2.79 12.35
C GLU A 32 -2.89 1.32 11.98
N LYS A 33 -3.28 1.02 10.74
CA LYS A 33 -3.39 -0.35 10.22
C LYS A 33 -3.36 -0.38 8.70
N VAL A 34 -3.02 -1.53 8.17
CA VAL A 34 -3.13 -1.86 6.75
C VAL A 34 -4.13 -3.00 6.59
N ILE A 35 -5.01 -2.90 5.60
CA ILE A 35 -5.93 -3.97 5.24
C ILE A 35 -5.66 -4.38 3.80
N PHE A 36 -5.37 -5.66 3.61
CA PHE A 36 -5.28 -6.27 2.28
C PHE A 36 -6.58 -6.99 1.98
N HIS A 37 -7.17 -6.69 0.84
CA HIS A 37 -8.38 -7.29 0.30
C HIS A 37 -7.99 -8.16 -0.89
N LEU A 38 -8.02 -9.47 -0.66
CA LEU A 38 -7.88 -10.51 -1.68
C LEU A 38 -9.27 -10.86 -2.25
N PRO A 39 -9.33 -11.50 -3.44
CA PRO A 39 -10.58 -12.07 -3.94
C PRO A 39 -11.19 -13.12 -3.01
N ASP A 40 -12.51 -13.29 -3.07
CA ASP A 40 -13.27 -14.25 -2.24
C ASP A 40 -12.87 -15.72 -2.41
N SER A 41 -12.09 -16.05 -3.44
CA SER A 41 -11.49 -17.38 -3.62
C SER A 41 -10.42 -17.70 -2.57
N TYR A 42 -9.88 -16.69 -1.88
CA TYR A 42 -8.90 -16.86 -0.82
C TYR A 42 -9.59 -17.11 0.53
N PRO A 43 -9.03 -17.98 1.39
CA PRO A 43 -9.47 -18.07 2.77
C PRO A 43 -9.14 -16.76 3.50
N ASP A 44 -10.10 -16.24 4.26
CA ASP A 44 -10.00 -14.96 4.97
C ASP A 44 -9.55 -13.81 4.06
N PRO A 45 -10.34 -13.45 3.03
CA PRO A 45 -9.91 -12.53 1.97
C PRO A 45 -9.58 -11.12 2.49
N LYS A 46 -10.06 -10.74 3.67
CA LYS A 46 -9.73 -9.49 4.35
C LYS A 46 -8.66 -9.71 5.42
N ARG A 47 -7.42 -9.29 5.16
CA ARG A 47 -6.29 -9.44 6.08
C ARG A 47 -5.92 -8.11 6.72
N ILE A 48 -6.07 -8.01 8.04
CA ILE A 48 -5.78 -6.80 8.80
C ILE A 48 -4.40 -6.91 9.45
N LYS A 49 -3.57 -5.88 9.31
CA LYS A 49 -2.26 -5.74 9.94
C LYS A 49 -2.23 -4.44 10.73
N GLU A 50 -2.33 -4.56 12.05
CA GLU A 50 -2.40 -3.40 12.97
C GLU A 50 -1.03 -2.93 13.45
N LYS A 51 0.03 -3.71 13.22
CA LYS A 51 1.40 -3.37 13.63
C LYS A 51 2.39 -3.77 12.53
N PRO A 52 3.52 -3.05 12.41
CA PRO A 52 4.58 -3.45 11.50
C PRO A 52 5.21 -4.78 11.93
N PRO A 53 5.78 -5.57 11.00
CA PRO A 53 5.82 -5.29 9.56
C PRO A 53 4.46 -5.57 8.89
N PHE A 54 4.01 -4.64 8.03
CA PHE A 54 2.73 -4.76 7.32
C PHE A 54 2.90 -5.62 6.06
N ILE A 55 2.91 -6.94 6.26
CA ILE A 55 3.23 -7.93 5.22
C ILE A 55 2.07 -8.89 4.98
N LEU A 56 1.77 -9.15 3.72
CA LEU A 56 0.93 -10.23 3.22
C LEU A 56 1.79 -11.20 2.39
N SER A 57 1.78 -12.49 2.74
CA SER A 57 2.51 -13.56 2.05
C SER A 57 1.51 -14.60 1.57
N GLU A 58 1.40 -14.80 0.27
CA GLU A 58 0.35 -15.63 -0.36
C GLU A 58 0.87 -16.26 -1.67
N SER A 59 0.04 -17.09 -2.30
CA SER A 59 0.30 -17.62 -3.64
C SER A 59 -0.93 -17.56 -4.54
N THR A 60 -0.73 -17.57 -5.85
CA THR A 60 -1.80 -17.59 -6.85
C THR A 60 -1.45 -18.46 -8.05
N SER A 61 -2.45 -19.12 -8.65
CA SER A 61 -2.32 -19.81 -9.95
C SER A 61 -2.92 -19.00 -11.11
N GLN A 62 -3.52 -17.83 -10.83
CA GLN A 62 -4.06 -16.90 -11.83
C GLN A 62 -3.68 -15.44 -11.55
N ASN A 63 -3.90 -14.55 -12.52
CA ASN A 63 -3.77 -13.10 -12.29
C ASN A 63 -4.76 -12.66 -11.19
N VAL A 64 -4.32 -11.76 -10.32
CA VAL A 64 -5.12 -11.32 -9.17
C VAL A 64 -4.91 -9.84 -8.87
N SER A 65 -6.01 -9.12 -8.61
CA SER A 65 -5.98 -7.75 -8.11
C SER A 65 -6.17 -7.73 -6.60
N ILE A 66 -5.34 -6.98 -5.89
CA ILE A 66 -5.40 -6.81 -4.44
C ILE A 66 -5.66 -5.35 -4.12
N GLU A 67 -6.72 -5.06 -3.36
CA GLU A 67 -6.93 -3.73 -2.80
C GLU A 67 -6.22 -3.60 -1.44
N ILE A 68 -5.52 -2.49 -1.24
CA ILE A 68 -4.74 -2.20 -0.05
C ILE A 68 -5.25 -0.90 0.55
N GLU A 69 -5.88 -0.98 1.72
CA GLU A 69 -6.28 0.19 2.50
C GLU A 69 -5.22 0.50 3.55
N VAL A 70 -4.69 1.71 3.55
CA VAL A 70 -3.77 2.21 4.58
C VAL A 70 -4.52 3.22 5.43
N TYR A 71 -4.82 2.88 6.68
CA TYR A 71 -5.46 3.77 7.65
C TYR A 71 -4.40 4.57 8.39
N PHE A 72 -4.61 5.88 8.48
CA PHE A 72 -3.74 6.76 9.24
C PHE A 72 -4.25 6.94 10.66
N CYS A 73 -3.35 7.31 11.57
CA CYS A 73 -3.69 7.61 12.94
C CYS A 73 -4.69 8.78 13.05
N LYS A 74 -5.43 8.84 14.16
CA LYS A 74 -6.50 9.81 14.42
C LYS A 74 -6.09 11.29 14.27
N GLU A 75 -4.82 11.60 14.41
CA GLU A 75 -4.28 12.95 14.29
C GLU A 75 -4.17 13.40 12.82
N ALA A 76 -4.20 12.45 11.88
CA ALA A 76 -4.30 12.71 10.46
C ALA A 76 -5.72 13.16 10.10
N LYS A 77 -5.83 14.23 9.30
CA LYS A 77 -7.12 14.64 8.71
C LYS A 77 -7.60 13.64 7.65
N LEU A 78 -6.67 13.10 6.87
CA LEU A 78 -6.92 12.04 5.91
C LEU A 78 -7.01 10.72 6.68
N LYS A 79 -8.17 10.04 6.62
CA LYS A 79 -8.39 8.80 7.40
C LYS A 79 -7.72 7.58 6.79
N LYS A 80 -7.75 7.47 5.45
CA LYS A 80 -7.15 6.35 4.73
C LYS A 80 -6.82 6.73 3.28
N VAL A 81 -5.98 5.91 2.66
CA VAL A 81 -5.81 5.82 1.20
C VAL A 81 -5.98 4.38 0.75
N ASN A 82 -6.47 4.21 -0.48
CA ASN A 82 -6.68 2.91 -1.10
C ASN A 82 -5.78 2.79 -2.33
N TYR A 83 -5.16 1.63 -2.50
CA TYR A 83 -4.38 1.28 -3.68
C TYR A 83 -4.92 -0.04 -4.25
N ILE A 84 -4.89 -0.19 -5.57
CA ILE A 84 -5.17 -1.46 -6.23
C ILE A 84 -3.87 -1.91 -6.87
N TYR A 85 -3.52 -3.17 -6.66
CA TYR A 85 -2.30 -3.78 -7.17
C TYR A 85 -2.62 -5.05 -7.94
N ASP A 86 -2.26 -5.07 -9.22
CA ASP A 86 -2.49 -6.20 -10.12
C ASP A 86 -1.24 -7.08 -10.20
N ILE A 87 -1.41 -8.36 -9.85
CA ILE A 87 -0.40 -9.40 -9.97
C ILE A 87 -0.67 -10.18 -11.25
N CYS A 88 0.29 -10.15 -12.17
CA CYS A 88 0.25 -10.87 -13.44
C CYS A 88 1.26 -12.04 -13.40
N ILE A 89 0.81 -13.27 -13.62
CA ILE A 89 1.66 -14.49 -13.49
C ILE A 89 2.65 -14.65 -14.65
N ASN A 90 2.28 -14.18 -15.84
CA ASN A 90 3.08 -14.34 -17.05
C ASN A 90 4.03 -13.15 -17.32
N ASP A 91 4.12 -12.22 -16.38
CA ASP A 91 4.96 -11.04 -16.54
C ASP A 91 6.35 -11.36 -15.95
N ASP A 92 7.36 -11.58 -16.80
CA ASP A 92 8.69 -12.05 -16.36
C ASP A 92 9.40 -11.08 -15.36
N GLU A 93 8.83 -9.89 -15.13
CA GLU A 93 9.37 -8.83 -14.27
C GLU A 93 8.56 -8.56 -12.97
N VAL A 94 7.49 -9.33 -12.66
CA VAL A 94 6.38 -8.98 -11.73
C VAL A 94 6.69 -7.95 -10.61
N ASN A 95 6.73 -6.67 -11.02
CA ASN A 95 6.36 -5.43 -10.35
C ASN A 95 6.90 -5.18 -8.91
N ALA A 96 8.21 -5.30 -8.69
CA ALA A 96 8.76 -5.36 -7.33
C ALA A 96 8.69 -4.07 -6.46
N LEU A 97 8.40 -2.87 -6.99
CA LEU A 97 8.39 -1.67 -6.14
C LEU A 97 7.56 -0.50 -6.69
N TRP A 98 6.45 -0.18 -6.02
CA TRP A 98 5.68 1.05 -6.27
C TRP A 98 5.89 2.00 -5.10
N THR A 99 6.59 3.11 -5.34
CA THR A 99 6.69 4.20 -4.36
C THR A 99 5.58 5.21 -4.63
N LYS A 100 4.76 5.48 -3.61
CA LYS A 100 3.71 6.51 -3.66
C LYS A 100 4.03 7.60 -2.63
N ASN A 101 4.10 8.83 -3.11
CA ASN A 101 4.25 10.00 -2.24
C ASN A 101 2.87 10.41 -1.72
N LEU A 102 2.76 10.58 -0.40
CA LEU A 102 1.56 11.06 0.25
C LEU A 102 1.79 12.48 0.76
N MET A 103 0.84 13.37 0.44
CA MET A 103 0.84 14.74 0.91
C MET A 103 -0.28 14.94 1.93
N PHE A 104 0.06 15.53 3.08
CA PHE A 104 -0.89 15.87 4.12
C PHE A 104 -0.94 17.39 4.27
N PRO A 105 -1.86 18.10 3.60
CA PRO A 105 -1.89 19.55 3.62
C PRO A 105 -2.33 20.06 4.99
N ASN A 106 -1.62 21.08 5.50
CA ASN A 106 -1.91 21.74 6.78
C ASN A 106 -2.13 20.74 7.93
N PRO A 107 -1.13 19.89 8.23
CA PRO A 107 -1.22 18.90 9.30
C PRO A 107 -1.35 19.59 10.66
N SER A 108 -1.87 18.88 11.67
CA SER A 108 -1.84 19.39 13.05
C SER A 108 -0.41 19.33 13.58
N LYS A 109 -0.03 20.18 14.55
CA LYS A 109 1.30 20.13 15.18
C LYS A 109 1.65 18.75 15.76
N GLU A 110 0.64 18.00 16.21
CA GLU A 110 0.84 16.64 16.70
C GLU A 110 1.14 15.68 15.56
N PHE A 111 0.40 15.77 14.45
CA PHE A 111 0.63 14.94 13.28
C PHE A 111 1.93 15.30 12.54
N GLU A 112 2.34 16.57 12.52
CA GLU A 112 3.65 17.01 12.02
C GLU A 112 4.80 16.26 12.71
N LYS A 113 4.78 16.17 14.04
CA LYS A 113 5.79 15.40 14.79
C LYS A 113 5.81 13.93 14.36
N LYS A 114 4.65 13.33 14.13
CA LYS A 114 4.54 11.94 13.66
C LYS A 114 5.05 11.78 12.23
N LEU A 115 4.78 12.74 11.34
CA LEU A 115 5.33 12.79 9.99
C LEU A 115 6.86 12.86 10.01
N LEU A 116 7.45 13.70 10.87
CA LEU A 116 8.90 13.79 11.04
C LEU A 116 9.51 12.47 11.53
N LEU A 117 8.90 11.83 12.52
CA LEU A 117 9.33 10.51 13.00
C LEU A 117 9.21 9.43 11.92
N ALA A 118 8.25 9.56 11.02
CA ALA A 118 8.06 8.68 9.86
C ALA A 118 8.92 9.08 8.64
N GLY A 119 9.87 10.02 8.80
CA GLY A 119 10.81 10.43 7.76
C GLY A 119 10.27 11.45 6.75
N GLY A 120 9.18 12.15 7.09
CA GLY A 120 8.68 13.30 6.34
C GLY A 120 9.66 14.50 6.40
N PRO A 121 9.63 15.39 5.40
CA PRO A 121 10.55 16.53 5.34
C PRO A 121 10.29 17.52 6.48
N GLY A 122 11.38 18.06 7.05
CA GLY A 122 11.38 19.04 8.14
C GLY A 122 10.82 20.42 7.77
N ASP A 123 10.75 20.72 6.48
CA ASP A 123 10.45 22.06 5.97
C ASP A 123 8.95 22.32 5.78
N TYR A 124 8.12 21.89 6.73
CA TYR A 124 6.81 22.52 6.95
C TYR A 124 7.03 23.88 7.61
N VAL A 125 7.83 24.75 6.97
CA VAL A 125 7.88 26.16 7.30
C VAL A 125 6.47 26.67 7.04
N SER A 126 5.82 27.14 8.10
CA SER A 126 4.61 27.94 8.06
C SER A 126 4.72 29.01 6.97
N SER A 127 4.28 28.67 5.76
CA SER A 127 4.16 29.58 4.64
C SER A 127 2.89 30.39 4.87
N SER A 128 2.99 31.33 5.81
CA SER A 128 2.25 32.56 5.69
C SER A 128 2.67 33.22 4.36
N THR A 129 1.75 33.21 3.41
CA THR A 129 1.77 33.89 2.10
C THR A 129 2.45 33.14 0.96
N ILE A 130 1.66 32.58 0.04
CA ILE A 130 1.61 32.93 -1.40
C ILE A 130 0.22 32.52 -1.94
N LYS A 131 -0.25 33.33 -2.89
CA LYS A 131 -1.63 33.51 -3.36
C LYS A 131 -2.23 32.30 -4.07
N SER A 132 -3.56 32.27 -4.07
CA SER A 132 -4.43 31.46 -4.91
C SER A 132 -3.98 31.39 -6.37
N GLU A 133 -3.86 30.18 -6.90
CA GLU A 133 -4.04 29.87 -8.33
C GLU A 133 -4.51 28.40 -8.44
N GLU A 134 -5.46 28.18 -9.35
CA GLU A 134 -6.33 27.00 -9.48
C GLU A 134 -5.56 25.69 -9.78
N PRO A 135 -6.10 24.51 -9.39
CA PRO A 135 -5.52 23.23 -9.77
C PRO A 135 -5.75 22.95 -11.26
N GLN A 136 -4.67 22.78 -12.02
CA GLN A 136 -4.73 22.16 -13.34
C GLN A 136 -4.77 20.64 -13.19
N ILE A 137 -5.76 20.03 -13.84
CA ILE A 137 -5.97 18.59 -13.93
C ILE A 137 -5.02 18.03 -15.00
N LEU A 138 -4.26 16.99 -14.63
CA LEU A 138 -3.70 15.99 -15.54
C LEU A 138 -4.05 14.61 -15.00
#